data_AF-A0A537QCE0-F1
#
_entry.id   AF-A0A537QCE0-F1
#
_cell.length_a   1.000
_cell.length_b   1.000
_cell.length_c   1.000
_cell.angle_alpha   90.00
_cell.angle_beta   90.00
_cell.angle_gamma   90.00
#
_symmetry.space_group_name_H-M   'P 1'
#
loop_
_entity.id
_entity.type
_entity.pdbx_description
1 polymer ?
#
loop_
_entity_poly.entity_id
_entity_poly.type
_entity_poly.pdbx_seq_one_letter_code
_entity_poly.pdbx_strand_id
1 'polypeptide(L)' 'MLRYACVLGVLATSLANTPVFAITKQQKLETCTFGADDQKLTGQARKTFMTRCMANEDRPAAPTAPQQPK' A
#
# COMPACT_ATOMS: atom_id res chain seq x y z
N MET A 1 29.71 -8.95 33.72
CA MET A 1 29.39 -10.34 33.34
C MET A 1 27.89 -10.54 33.11
N LEU A 2 27.01 -10.34 34.11
CA LEU A 2 25.56 -10.56 33.95
C LEU A 2 24.87 -9.66 32.89
N ARG A 3 25.37 -8.43 32.68
CA ARG A 3 24.88 -7.54 31.61
C ARG A 3 25.32 -7.96 30.20
N TYR A 4 26.44 -8.67 30.06
CA TYR A 4 26.89 -9.22 28.76
C TYR A 4 26.09 -10.48 28.38
N ALA A 5 25.65 -11.26 29.38
CA ALA A 5 24.79 -12.42 29.16
C ALA A 5 23.40 -12.04 28.64
N CYS A 6 22.81 -10.92 29.10
CA CYS A 6 21.54 -10.41 28.57
C CYS A 6 21.66 -9.87 27.13
N VAL A 7 22.78 -9.22 26.78
CA VAL A 7 22.98 -8.64 25.44
C VAL A 7 23.25 -9.73 24.40
N LEU A 8 23.97 -10.80 24.76
CA LEU A 8 24.25 -11.92 23.86
C LEU A 8 23.03 -12.85 23.66
N GLY A 9 22.16 -12.98 24.67
CA GLY A 9 20.94 -13.80 24.56
C GLY A 9 19.84 -13.21 23.69
N VAL A 10 19.77 -11.88 23.57
CA VAL A 10 18.74 -11.18 22.77
C VAL A 10 19.12 -11.07 21.29
N LEU A 11 20.41 -11.18 20.94
CA LEU A 11 20.90 -11.06 19.56
C LEU A 11 20.62 -12.31 18.70
N ALA A 12 20.36 -13.47 19.31
CA ALA A 12 20.25 -14.75 18.60
C ALA A 12 18.82 -15.21 18.26
N THR A 13 17.77 -14.52 18.73
CA THR A 13 16.38 -15.01 18.62
C THR A 13 15.47 -14.17 17.71
N SER A 14 15.99 -13.15 17.02
CA SER A 14 15.16 -12.18 16.27
C SER A 14 15.19 -12.29 14.74
N LEU A 15 15.77 -13.35 14.16
CA LEU A 15 15.97 -13.45 12.69
C LEU A 15 14.95 -14.32 11.93
N ALA A 16 13.81 -14.71 12.51
CA ALA A 16 12.85 -15.56 11.81
C ALA A 16 11.39 -15.18 12.09
N ASN A 17 10.92 -14.00 11.65
CA ASN A 17 9.50 -13.81 11.37
C ASN A 17 9.18 -12.57 10.49
N THR A 18 9.52 -12.60 9.20
CA THR A 18 8.90 -11.69 8.22
C THR A 18 8.45 -12.44 6.96
N PRO A 19 7.17 -12.86 6.88
CA PRO A 19 6.56 -13.10 5.58
C PRO A 19 6.42 -11.76 4.85
N VAL A 20 7.39 -11.41 3.99
CA VAL A 20 7.40 -10.16 3.20
C VAL A 20 6.55 -10.26 1.91
N PHE A 21 5.50 -11.08 1.93
CA PHE A 21 4.65 -11.36 0.76
C PHE A 21 3.31 -10.61 0.79
N ALA A 22 3.21 -9.54 1.57
CA ALA A 22 2.09 -8.63 1.53
C ALA A 22 2.59 -7.25 1.10
N ILE A 23 2.17 -6.77 -0.06
CA ILE A 23 2.39 -5.37 -0.44
C ILE A 23 1.75 -4.50 0.64
N THR A 24 2.58 -3.67 1.26
CA THR A 24 2.11 -2.73 2.27
C THR A 24 1.17 -1.71 1.61
N LYS A 25 0.21 -1.18 2.37
CA LYS A 25 -0.66 -0.11 1.86
C LYS A 25 0.11 1.10 1.33
N GLN A 26 1.30 1.37 1.88
CA GLN A 26 2.19 2.44 1.43
C GLN A 26 2.76 2.17 0.04
N GLN A 27 3.30 0.97 -0.23
CA GLN A 27 3.76 0.60 -1.58
C GLN A 27 2.63 0.62 -2.62
N LYS A 28 1.42 0.19 -2.24
CA LYS A 28 0.25 0.27 -3.11
C LYS A 28 -0.07 1.73 -3.47
N LEU A 29 -0.01 2.63 -2.50
CA LEU A 29 -0.22 4.07 -2.72
C LEU A 29 0.78 4.63 -3.72
N GLU A 30 2.08 4.36 -3.54
CA GLU A 30 3.13 4.84 -4.44
C GLU A 30 2.92 4.36 -5.88
N THR A 31 2.54 3.08 -6.04
CA THR A 31 2.20 2.50 -7.35
C THR A 31 0.99 3.20 -7.97
N CYS A 32 -0.05 3.49 -7.17
CA CYS A 32 -1.21 4.25 -7.63
C CYS A 32 -0.85 5.69 -8.00
N THR A 33 0.03 6.36 -7.25
CA THR A 33 0.44 7.73 -7.59
C THR A 33 1.20 7.76 -8.91
N PHE A 34 2.11 6.81 -9.11
CA PHE A 34 2.86 6.69 -10.36
C PHE A 34 1.91 6.45 -11.55
N GLY A 35 0.97 5.52 -11.44
CA GLY A 35 0.00 5.26 -12.50
C GLY A 35 -0.93 6.44 -12.79
N ALA A 36 -1.24 7.26 -11.79
CA ALA A 36 -2.01 8.48 -11.97
C ALA A 36 -1.19 9.58 -12.68
N ASP A 37 0.08 9.73 -12.32
CA ASP A 37 0.96 10.74 -12.91
C ASP A 37 1.38 10.36 -14.35
N ASP A 38 1.60 9.08 -14.63
CA ASP A 38 1.85 8.53 -15.98
C ASP A 38 0.67 8.81 -16.92
N GLN A 39 -0.56 8.60 -16.43
CA GLN A 39 -1.78 8.96 -17.13
C GLN A 39 -2.11 10.47 -17.07
N LYS A 40 -1.24 11.28 -16.47
CA LYS A 40 -1.40 12.74 -16.30
C LYS A 40 -2.77 13.12 -15.71
N LEU A 41 -3.29 12.27 -14.83
CA LEU A 41 -4.58 12.49 -14.19
C LEU A 41 -4.47 13.62 -13.18
N THR A 42 -5.41 14.57 -13.28
CA THR A 42 -5.51 15.71 -12.37
C THR A 42 -6.94 15.87 -11.85
N GLY A 43 -7.10 16.65 -10.78
CA GLY A 43 -8.40 16.97 -10.22
C GLY A 43 -9.22 15.75 -9.83
N GLN A 44 -10.47 15.71 -10.29
CA GLN A 44 -11.42 14.65 -9.96
C GLN A 44 -11.01 13.29 -10.56
N ALA A 45 -10.40 13.28 -11.75
CA ALA A 45 -9.96 12.06 -12.41
C ALA A 45 -8.89 11.32 -11.57
N ARG A 46 -7.93 12.05 -11.00
CA ARG A 46 -6.91 11.49 -10.10
C ARG A 46 -7.52 10.89 -8.84
N LYS A 47 -8.47 11.59 -8.21
CA LYS A 47 -9.14 11.10 -6.99
C LYS A 47 -9.88 9.79 -7.24
N THR A 48 -10.68 9.72 -8.32
CA THR A 48 -11.40 8.51 -8.72
C THR A 48 -10.43 7.36 -8.98
N PHE A 49 -9.36 7.61 -9.74
CA PHE A 49 -8.32 6.61 -10.00
C PHE A 49 -7.68 6.11 -8.69
N MET A 50 -7.31 7.01 -7.79
CA MET A 50 -6.66 6.65 -6.54
C MET A 50 -7.58 5.82 -5.64
N THR A 51 -8.87 6.18 -5.52
CA THR A 51 -9.87 5.41 -4.77
C THR A 51 -10.06 4.01 -5.36
N ARG A 52 -10.14 3.90 -6.70
CA ARG A 52 -10.24 2.60 -7.39
C ARG A 52 -8.98 1.77 -7.19
N CYS A 53 -7.80 2.39 -7.35
CA CYS A 53 -6.52 1.73 -7.20
C CYS A 53 -6.26 1.26 -5.76
N MET A 54 -6.74 1.99 -4.75
CA MET A 54 -6.60 1.60 -3.33
C MET A 54 -7.69 0.66 -2.81
N ALA A 55 -8.78 0.43 -3.56
CA ALA A 55 -9.83 -0.51 -3.17
C ALA A 55 -9.28 -1.94 -3.01
N ASN A 56 -9.82 -2.68 -2.03
CA ASN A 56 -9.45 -4.07 -1.74
C ASN A 56 -10.57 -5.01 -2.18
N GLU A 57 -10.89 -5.09 -3.46
CA GLU A 57 -12.01 -5.95 -3.89
C GLU A 57 -11.75 -6.56 -5.28
N ASP A 58 -11.79 -7.90 -5.37
CA ASP A 58 -12.03 -8.71 -6.58
C ASP A 58 -13.49 -8.61 -7.04
N ARG A 59 -14.05 -7.39 -7.01
CA ARG A 59 -15.38 -7.11 -7.53
C ARG A 59 -15.20 -6.41 -8.86
N PRO A 60 -15.69 -6.96 -9.99
CA PRO A 60 -15.73 -6.18 -11.22
C PRO A 60 -16.51 -4.92 -10.90
N ALA A 61 -15.86 -3.77 -11.11
CA ALA A 61 -16.38 -2.48 -10.70
C ALA A 61 -17.85 -2.37 -11.10
N ALA A 62 -18.75 -2.30 -10.11
CA ALA A 62 -20.13 -1.99 -10.39
C ALA A 62 -20.15 -0.63 -11.11
N PRO A 63 -20.81 -0.51 -12.27
CA PRO A 63 -20.90 0.75 -12.99
C PRO A 63 -21.92 1.64 -12.26
N THR A 64 -21.46 2.36 -11.24
CA THR A 64 -22.08 3.62 -10.83
C THR A 64 -21.22 4.72 -11.45
N ALA A 65 -21.44 4.98 -12.74
CA ALA A 65 -22.31 6.05 -13.27
C ALA A 65 -21.57 7.41 -13.28
N PRO A 66 -21.63 8.16 -14.40
CA PRO A 66 -20.81 9.34 -14.62
C PRO A 66 -21.20 10.46 -13.65
N GLN A 67 -20.23 10.95 -12.89
CA GLN A 67 -20.38 12.16 -12.08
C GLN A 67 -19.35 13.20 -12.49
N GLN A 68 -19.58 13.83 -13.63
CA GLN A 68 -19.54 15.28 -13.83
C GLN A 68 -20.67 15.58 -14.83
N PRO A 69 -21.42 16.71 -14.74
CA PRO A 69 -20.98 18.01 -14.23
C PRO A 69 -22.00 18.78 -13.35
N LYS A 70 -21.49 19.71 -12.54
CA LYS A 70 -21.93 21.12 -12.53
C LYS A 70 -20.73 21.99 -12.21
#